data_AF-A0AAA9ZRC3-F1
#
_entry.id   AF-A0AAA9ZRC3-F1
#
_cell.length_a   1.000
_cell.length_b   1.000
_cell.length_c   1.000
_cell.angle_alpha   90.00
_cell.angle_beta   90.00
_cell.angle_gamma   90.00
#
_symmetry.space_group_name_H-M   'P 1'
#
loop_
_entity.id
_entity.type
_entity.pdbx_description
1 polymer ?
#
loop_
_entity_poly.entity_id
_entity_poly.type
_entity_poly.pdbx_seq_one_letter_code
_entity_poly.pdbx_strand_id
1 'polypeptide(L)'
;MKRLWKLLVLLTTSFIPSHQLLFVPNTAEELRIIEQSCVKLLLQPAIFWYRYLNLEYPDDPITHCHIRCLLIAAGLYEDDYGANLDNLFEQHQLDTPLNRAEWLEAKTLCLAKQFANGLPDDLCKRSYMTFKCFEIEYLIAVTRLDSDTIIG
;
A
#
# COMPACT_ATOMS: atom_id res chain seq x y z
N MET A 1 30.16 51.48 -27.29
CA MET A 1 30.38 50.12 -27.84
C MET A 1 30.49 49.13 -26.68
N LYS A 2 29.61 48.12 -26.67
CA LYS A 2 29.70 46.82 -25.96
C LYS A 2 29.77 46.86 -24.42
N ARG A 3 29.00 46.10 -23.63
CA ARG A 3 27.93 45.11 -23.81
C ARG A 3 27.32 44.95 -22.41
N LEU A 4 26.00 45.03 -22.28
CA LEU A 4 25.27 44.57 -21.10
C LEU A 4 25.46 43.05 -20.99
N TRP A 5 26.13 42.57 -19.94
CA TRP A 5 26.12 41.15 -19.60
C TRP A 5 25.05 40.93 -18.54
N LYS A 6 23.86 40.52 -19.00
CA LYS A 6 22.82 39.94 -18.15
C LYS A 6 23.42 38.70 -17.48
N LEU A 7 23.61 38.75 -16.16
CA LEU A 7 23.87 37.57 -15.35
C LEU A 7 22.59 36.73 -15.32
N LEU A 8 22.46 35.84 -16.31
CA LEU A 8 21.53 34.72 -16.25
C LEU A 8 22.11 33.72 -15.25
N VAL A 9 21.66 33.81 -14.00
CA VAL A 9 21.85 32.74 -13.03
C VAL A 9 20.99 31.57 -13.51
N LEU A 10 21.64 30.60 -14.15
CA LEU A 10 21.05 29.28 -14.37
C LEU A 10 20.83 28.68 -12.98
N LEU A 11 19.61 28.79 -12.47
CA LEU A 11 19.11 27.91 -11.42
C LEU A 11 19.10 26.50 -12.01
N THR A 12 20.24 25.82 -11.95
CA THR A 12 20.27 24.37 -12.06
C THR A 12 19.49 23.88 -10.87
N THR A 13 18.20 23.59 -11.06
CA THR A 13 17.49 22.74 -10.13
C THR A 13 18.32 21.48 -10.04
N SER A 14 19.00 21.29 -8.91
CA SER A 14 19.49 19.97 -8.54
C SER A 14 18.25 19.08 -8.53
N PHE A 15 17.97 18.44 -9.67
CA PHE A 15 17.30 17.17 -9.68
C PHE A 15 18.28 16.26 -8.98
N ILE A 16 18.25 16.29 -7.64
CA ILE A 16 18.58 15.11 -6.87
C ILE A 16 17.61 14.09 -7.47
N PRO A 17 18.07 13.09 -8.22
CA PRO A 17 17.20 11.96 -8.50
C PRO A 17 16.89 11.46 -7.10
N SER A 18 15.68 11.74 -6.62
CA SER A 18 15.15 11.09 -5.44
C SER A 18 15.46 9.63 -5.69
N HIS A 19 16.43 9.09 -4.96
CA HIS A 19 16.64 7.66 -4.95
C HIS A 19 15.24 7.14 -4.66
N GLN A 20 14.61 6.49 -5.63
CA GLN A 20 13.53 5.58 -5.31
C GLN A 20 14.23 4.58 -4.40
N LEU A 21 14.10 4.83 -3.09
CA LEU A 21 14.53 3.90 -2.08
C LEU A 21 13.85 2.60 -2.49
N LEU A 22 14.67 1.62 -2.86
CA LEU A 22 14.19 0.31 -3.26
C LEU A 22 13.18 -0.15 -2.21
N PHE A 23 11.95 -0.40 -2.61
CA PHE A 23 10.92 -0.87 -1.70
C PHE A 23 11.36 -2.23 -1.13
N VAL A 24 11.32 -2.36 0.19
CA VAL A 24 11.59 -3.62 0.89
C VAL A 24 10.25 -4.18 1.34
N PRO A 25 9.84 -5.36 0.84
CA PRO A 25 8.61 -6.02 1.30
C PRO A 25 8.61 -6.24 2.80
N ASN A 26 7.47 -5.95 3.43
CA ASN A 26 7.25 -6.26 4.84
C ASN A 26 7.10 -7.77 5.03
N THR A 27 7.66 -8.33 6.10
CA THR A 27 7.41 -9.71 6.52
C THR A 27 5.98 -9.89 7.04
N ALA A 28 5.55 -11.15 7.25
CA ALA A 28 4.27 -11.42 7.87
C ALA A 28 4.18 -10.79 9.27
N GLU A 29 5.25 -10.90 10.06
CA GLU A 29 5.35 -10.29 11.38
C GLU A 29 5.26 -8.76 11.33
N GLU A 30 5.98 -8.11 10.41
CA GLU A 30 5.96 -6.66 10.25
C GLU A 30 4.56 -6.16 9.87
N LEU A 31 3.87 -6.83 8.95
CA LEU A 31 2.47 -6.51 8.61
C LEU A 31 1.56 -6.62 9.85
N ARG A 32 1.72 -7.65 10.69
CA ARG A 32 0.94 -7.78 11.94
C ARG A 32 1.27 -6.68 12.96
N ILE A 33 2.52 -6.27 13.06
CA ILE A 33 2.93 -5.15 13.91
C ILE A 33 2.29 -3.85 13.41
N ILE A 34 2.26 -3.64 12.10
CA ILE A 34 1.60 -2.47 11.49
C ILE A 34 0.10 -2.49 11.77
N GLU A 35 -0.60 -3.61 11.54
CA GLU A 35 -2.03 -3.74 11.85
C GLU A 35 -2.32 -3.41 13.33
N GLN A 36 -1.57 -4.02 14.25
CA GLN A 36 -1.76 -3.78 15.68
C GLN A 36 -1.50 -2.30 16.03
N SER A 37 -0.51 -1.67 15.39
CA SER A 37 -0.21 -0.26 15.58
C SER A 37 -1.36 0.62 15.08
N CYS A 38 -1.98 0.28 13.93
CA CYS A 38 -3.15 0.98 13.41
C CYS A 38 -4.37 0.86 14.32
N VAL A 39 -4.63 -0.30 14.93
CA VAL A 39 -5.70 -0.44 15.97
C VAL A 39 -5.48 0.56 17.11
N LYS A 40 -4.24 0.67 17.61
CA LYS A 40 -3.88 1.58 18.71
C LYS A 40 -3.97 3.05 18.29
N LEU A 41 -3.40 3.41 17.14
CA LEU A 41 -3.38 4.79 16.63
C LEU A 41 -4.78 5.33 16.36
N LEU A 42 -5.68 4.49 15.85
CA LEU A 42 -7.06 4.84 15.55
C LEU A 42 -8.01 4.65 16.74
N LEU A 43 -7.49 4.27 17.92
CA LEU A 43 -8.26 4.01 19.14
C LEU A 43 -9.44 3.05 18.91
N GLN A 44 -9.22 2.02 18.09
CA GLN A 44 -10.26 1.06 17.73
C GLN A 44 -10.60 0.16 18.92
N PRO A 45 -11.87 -0.26 19.07
CA PRO A 45 -12.25 -1.23 20.08
C PRO A 45 -11.44 -2.53 19.91
N ALA A 46 -10.98 -3.11 21.02
CA ALA A 46 -10.13 -4.31 21.01
C ALA A 46 -10.74 -5.51 20.25
N ILE A 47 -12.08 -5.57 20.12
CA ILE A 47 -12.76 -6.59 19.32
C ILE A 47 -12.33 -6.61 17.85
N PHE A 48 -11.98 -5.47 17.27
CA PHE A 48 -11.50 -5.41 15.88
C PHE A 48 -10.13 -6.06 15.71
N TRP A 49 -9.25 -5.95 16.71
CA TRP A 49 -7.97 -6.66 16.68
C TRP A 49 -8.16 -8.17 16.58
N TYR A 50 -9.10 -8.74 17.35
CA TYR A 50 -9.41 -10.16 17.26
C TYR A 50 -10.02 -10.57 15.91
N ARG A 51 -10.80 -9.68 15.27
CA ARG A 51 -11.31 -9.92 13.90
C ARG A 51 -10.17 -10.00 12.89
N TYR A 52 -9.25 -9.03 12.89
CA TYR A 52 -8.13 -9.02 11.93
C TYR A 52 -7.16 -10.21 12.15
N LEU A 53 -6.95 -10.63 13.40
CA LEU A 53 -6.21 -11.86 13.70
C LEU A 53 -6.88 -13.11 13.09
N ASN A 54 -8.21 -13.12 13.00
CA ASN A 54 -8.98 -14.17 12.34
C ASN A 54 -9.16 -13.93 10.83
N LEU A 55 -8.40 -13.02 10.23
CA LEU A 55 -8.46 -12.67 8.81
C LEU A 55 -9.82 -12.08 8.37
N GLU A 56 -10.57 -11.50 9.31
CA GLU A 56 -11.85 -10.85 9.02
C GLU A 56 -11.67 -9.35 8.81
N TYR A 57 -11.90 -8.88 7.58
CA TYR A 57 -11.89 -7.46 7.22
C TYR A 57 -13.27 -7.03 6.70
N PRO A 58 -14.24 -6.75 7.60
CA PRO A 58 -15.62 -6.42 7.22
C PRO A 58 -15.76 -5.09 6.46
N ASP A 59 -16.84 -4.95 5.66
CA ASP A 59 -17.18 -3.70 4.97
C ASP A 59 -17.88 -2.72 5.93
N ASP A 60 -17.11 -2.14 6.85
CA ASP A 60 -17.58 -1.15 7.81
C ASP A 60 -16.58 0.02 7.98
N PRO A 61 -17.03 1.20 8.43
CA PRO A 61 -16.18 2.39 8.51
C PRO A 61 -14.93 2.24 9.38
N ILE A 62 -14.96 1.40 10.43
CA ILE A 62 -13.79 1.19 11.31
C ILE A 62 -12.73 0.39 10.55
N THR A 63 -13.14 -0.71 9.90
CA THR A 63 -12.24 -1.51 9.07
C THR A 63 -11.72 -0.71 7.88
N HIS A 64 -12.51 0.18 7.30
CA HIS A 64 -12.06 1.03 6.19
C HIS A 64 -10.87 1.89 6.56
N CYS A 65 -10.97 2.60 7.69
CA CYS A 65 -9.86 3.43 8.16
C CYS A 65 -8.68 2.61 8.68
N HIS A 66 -8.93 1.41 9.22
CA HIS A 66 -7.87 0.45 9.56
C HIS A 66 -7.02 0.11 8.32
N ILE A 67 -7.67 -0.31 7.24
CA ILE A 67 -7.01 -0.65 5.98
C ILE A 67 -6.27 0.55 5.39
N ARG A 68 -6.84 1.76 5.47
CA ARG A 68 -6.11 2.98 5.07
C ARG A 68 -4.78 3.12 5.81
N CYS A 69 -4.83 3.02 7.13
CA CYS A 69 -3.65 3.14 7.98
C CYS A 69 -2.60 2.07 7.63
N LEU A 70 -3.04 0.81 7.52
CA LEU A 70 -2.19 -0.34 7.17
C LEU A 70 -1.48 -0.11 5.84
N LEU A 71 -2.21 0.20 4.77
CA LEU A 71 -1.62 0.32 3.44
C LEU A 71 -0.67 1.52 3.32
N ILE A 72 -0.99 2.65 3.98
CA ILE A 72 -0.09 3.81 4.02
C ILE A 72 1.18 3.48 4.82
N ALA A 73 1.03 2.88 6.01
CA ALA A 73 2.16 2.54 6.86
C ALA A 73 3.09 1.49 6.23
N ALA A 74 2.53 0.57 5.43
CA ALA A 74 3.29 -0.41 4.67
C ALA A 74 3.88 0.14 3.36
N GLY A 75 3.61 1.40 2.99
CA GLY A 75 4.10 2.02 1.75
C GLY A 75 3.43 1.49 0.48
N LEU A 76 2.24 0.91 0.59
CA LEU A 76 1.50 0.27 -0.51
C LEU A 76 0.43 1.19 -1.13
N TYR A 77 0.14 2.31 -0.48
CA TYR A 77 -0.93 3.23 -0.87
C TYR A 77 -0.62 4.66 -0.42
N GLU A 78 -1.06 5.63 -1.21
CA GLU A 78 -1.06 7.06 -0.87
C GLU A 78 -2.44 7.65 -1.19
N ASP A 79 -2.93 8.61 -0.39
CA ASP A 79 -4.29 9.17 -0.61
C ASP A 79 -4.41 9.91 -1.95
N ASP A 80 -3.34 10.57 -2.36
CA ASP A 80 -3.30 11.42 -3.56
C ASP A 80 -3.22 10.59 -4.85
N TYR A 81 -2.49 9.47 -4.82
CA TYR A 81 -2.18 8.66 -6.01
C TYR A 81 -2.83 7.28 -6.01
N GLY A 82 -3.37 6.82 -4.88
CA GLY A 82 -3.98 5.51 -4.73
C GLY A 82 -2.96 4.40 -4.51
N ALA A 83 -3.23 3.23 -5.10
CA ALA A 83 -2.38 2.05 -5.00
C ALA A 83 -0.99 2.27 -5.63
N ASN A 84 0.07 1.98 -4.90
CA ASN A 84 1.41 1.90 -5.48
C ASN A 84 1.62 0.50 -6.05
N LEU A 85 1.32 0.33 -7.35
CA LEU A 85 1.30 -0.98 -8.01
C LEU A 85 2.69 -1.65 -8.06
N ASP A 86 3.77 -0.88 -8.12
CA ASP A 86 5.12 -1.43 -8.08
C ASP A 86 5.43 -2.01 -6.70
N ASN A 87 5.18 -1.24 -5.63
CA ASN A 87 5.39 -1.71 -4.26
C ASN A 87 4.47 -2.90 -3.91
N LEU A 88 3.20 -2.85 -4.34
CA LEU A 88 2.26 -3.95 -4.15
C LEU A 88 2.71 -5.22 -4.87
N PHE A 89 3.26 -5.10 -6.10
CA PHE A 89 3.82 -6.27 -6.78
C PHE A 89 5.03 -6.82 -6.01
N GLU A 90 5.99 -5.97 -5.62
CA GLU A 90 7.15 -6.43 -4.85
C GLU A 90 6.75 -7.10 -3.53
N GLN A 91 5.75 -6.55 -2.84
CA GLN A 91 5.20 -7.10 -1.60
C GLN A 91 4.58 -8.50 -1.78
N HIS A 92 3.95 -8.75 -2.93
CA HIS A 92 3.09 -9.91 -3.17
C HIS A 92 3.52 -10.84 -4.30
N GLN A 93 4.68 -10.64 -4.92
CA GLN A 93 5.14 -11.45 -6.06
C GLN A 93 5.30 -12.94 -5.73
N LEU A 94 5.44 -13.30 -4.44
CA LEU A 94 5.47 -14.69 -3.98
C LEU A 94 4.08 -15.24 -3.59
N ASP A 95 3.06 -14.38 -3.55
CA ASP A 95 1.67 -14.70 -3.15
C ASP A 95 0.73 -14.89 -4.34
N THR A 96 1.26 -14.80 -5.55
CA THR A 96 0.49 -14.86 -6.79
C THR A 96 1.17 -15.80 -7.80
N PRO A 97 0.41 -16.58 -8.58
CA PRO A 97 0.98 -17.40 -9.65
C PRO A 97 1.27 -16.59 -10.92
N LEU A 98 0.82 -15.33 -10.98
CA LEU A 98 0.91 -14.47 -12.16
C LEU A 98 2.30 -13.85 -12.27
N ASN A 99 2.79 -13.70 -13.51
CA ASN A 99 3.95 -12.85 -13.72
C ASN A 99 3.57 -11.36 -13.58
N ARG A 100 4.56 -10.47 -13.54
CA ARG A 100 4.33 -9.02 -13.34
C ARG A 100 3.33 -8.42 -14.33
N ALA A 101 3.44 -8.74 -15.62
CA ALA A 101 2.57 -8.13 -16.63
C ALA A 101 1.12 -8.59 -16.45
N GLU A 102 0.90 -9.89 -16.26
CA GLU A 102 -0.42 -10.47 -16.01
C GLU A 102 -1.04 -9.94 -14.72
N TRP A 103 -0.24 -9.85 -13.65
CA TRP A 103 -0.67 -9.30 -12.37
C TRP A 103 -1.08 -7.84 -12.52
N LEU A 104 -0.23 -7.02 -13.15
CA LEU A 104 -0.50 -5.59 -13.33
C LEU A 104 -1.79 -5.35 -14.13
N GLU A 105 -2.00 -6.11 -15.20
CA GLU A 105 -3.23 -6.06 -16.00
C GLU A 105 -4.45 -6.42 -15.14
N ALA A 106 -4.40 -7.55 -14.43
CA ALA A 106 -5.50 -8.02 -13.60
C ALA A 106 -5.87 -7.02 -12.49
N LYS A 107 -4.88 -6.44 -11.80
CA LYS A 107 -5.09 -5.48 -10.72
C LYS A 107 -5.59 -4.14 -11.23
N THR A 108 -5.06 -3.66 -12.37
CA THR A 108 -5.55 -2.44 -13.02
C THR A 108 -7.01 -2.59 -13.44
N LEU A 109 -7.39 -3.74 -14.01
CA LEU A 109 -8.77 -4.02 -14.39
C LEU A 109 -9.71 -4.07 -13.17
N CYS A 110 -9.26 -4.69 -12.07
CA CYS A 110 -10.03 -4.70 -10.82
C CYS A 110 -10.28 -3.26 -10.31
N LEU A 111 -9.25 -2.43 -10.23
CA LEU A 111 -9.37 -1.04 -9.77
C LEU A 111 -10.28 -0.22 -10.69
N ALA A 112 -10.14 -0.37 -12.01
CA ALA A 112 -11.00 0.32 -12.98
C ALA A 112 -12.48 -0.07 -12.79
N LYS A 113 -12.77 -1.34 -12.53
CA LYS A 113 -14.12 -1.82 -12.23
C LYS A 113 -14.63 -1.26 -10.90
N GLN A 114 -13.78 -1.26 -9.88
CA GLN A 114 -14.12 -0.80 -8.54
C GLN A 114 -14.52 0.69 -8.51
N PHE A 115 -13.86 1.50 -9.33
CA PHE A 115 -14.08 2.95 -9.41
C PHE A 115 -14.81 3.40 -10.68
N ALA A 116 -15.52 2.48 -11.36
CA ALA A 116 -16.26 2.80 -12.58
C ALA A 116 -17.31 3.92 -12.40
N ASN A 117 -17.81 4.10 -11.17
CA ASN A 117 -18.78 5.13 -10.80
C ASN A 117 -18.14 6.37 -10.15
N GLY A 118 -16.81 6.50 -10.23
CA GLY A 118 -16.04 7.56 -9.60
C GLY A 118 -15.33 7.13 -8.31
N LEU A 119 -14.38 7.95 -7.89
CA LEU A 119 -13.61 7.78 -6.65
C LEU A 119 -14.43 8.29 -5.45
N PRO A 120 -14.60 7.50 -4.38
CA PRO A 120 -15.23 8.00 -3.15
C PRO A 120 -14.43 9.15 -2.54
N ASP A 121 -15.11 10.21 -2.08
CA ASP A 121 -14.47 11.32 -1.36
C ASP A 121 -13.92 10.88 0.01
N ASP A 122 -14.59 9.91 0.64
CA ASP A 122 -14.11 9.27 1.87
C ASP A 122 -12.84 8.46 1.57
N LEU A 123 -11.70 8.96 2.07
CA LEU A 123 -10.39 8.35 1.90
C LEU A 123 -10.31 6.94 2.49
N CYS A 124 -10.99 6.68 3.62
CA CYS A 124 -11.02 5.36 4.22
C CYS A 124 -11.79 4.37 3.34
N LYS A 125 -12.97 4.78 2.84
CA LYS A 125 -13.74 3.93 1.91
C LYS A 125 -12.96 3.68 0.63
N ARG A 126 -12.27 4.70 0.10
CA ARG A 126 -11.45 4.60 -1.11
C ARG A 126 -10.34 3.57 -0.95
N SER A 127 -9.53 3.65 0.11
CA SER A 127 -8.45 2.70 0.36
C SER A 127 -8.98 1.28 0.62
N TYR A 128 -10.11 1.14 1.30
CA TYR A 128 -10.76 -0.17 1.47
C TYR A 128 -11.19 -0.78 0.14
N MET A 129 -11.82 0.02 -0.72
CA MET A 129 -12.21 -0.43 -2.06
C MET A 129 -10.99 -0.84 -2.89
N THR A 130 -9.88 -0.10 -2.79
CA THR A 130 -8.59 -0.49 -3.37
C THR A 130 -8.08 -1.82 -2.82
N PHE A 131 -8.08 -1.99 -1.49
CA PHE A 131 -7.63 -3.21 -0.81
C PHE A 131 -8.35 -4.46 -1.29
N LYS A 132 -9.65 -4.38 -1.61
CA LYS A 132 -10.40 -5.54 -2.13
C LYS A 132 -9.82 -6.14 -3.42
N CYS A 133 -9.04 -5.37 -4.19
CA CYS A 133 -8.33 -5.89 -5.37
C CYS A 133 -7.07 -6.71 -5.04
N PHE A 134 -6.53 -6.59 -3.83
CA PHE A 134 -5.28 -7.21 -3.37
C PHE A 134 -5.47 -8.11 -2.14
N GLU A 135 -6.70 -8.22 -1.64
CA GLU A 135 -7.00 -8.89 -0.37
C GLU A 135 -6.51 -10.34 -0.33
N ILE A 136 -6.70 -11.11 -1.40
CA ILE A 136 -6.27 -12.52 -1.43
C ILE A 136 -4.76 -12.63 -1.21
N GLU A 137 -3.96 -11.86 -1.95
CA GLU A 137 -2.51 -11.85 -1.79
C GLU A 137 -2.09 -11.35 -0.41
N TYR A 138 -2.79 -10.35 0.13
CA TYR A 138 -2.55 -9.87 1.48
C TYR A 138 -2.80 -10.96 2.53
N LEU A 139 -3.92 -11.69 2.44
CA LEU A 139 -4.25 -12.79 3.34
C LEU A 139 -3.20 -13.90 3.31
N ILE A 140 -2.66 -14.22 2.13
CA ILE A 140 -1.55 -15.17 2.00
C ILE A 140 -0.29 -14.59 2.67
N ALA A 141 0.06 -13.33 2.38
CA ALA A 141 1.24 -12.68 2.94
C ALA A 141 1.25 -12.67 4.48
N VAL A 142 0.13 -12.31 5.13
CA VAL A 142 0.04 -12.23 6.61
C VAL A 142 -0.12 -13.57 7.32
N THR A 143 -0.20 -14.67 6.57
CA THR A 143 -0.25 -16.04 7.09
C THR A 143 0.98 -16.85 6.70
N ARG A 144 1.86 -16.28 5.89
CA ARG A 144 3.10 -16.93 5.48
C ARG A 144 3.94 -17.24 6.71
N LEU A 145 4.32 -18.50 6.86
CA LEU A 145 5.35 -18.87 7.84
C LEU A 145 6.67 -18.35 7.31
N ASP A 146 7.23 -17.35 7.98
CA ASP A 146 8.57 -16.88 7.67
C ASP A 146 9.53 -18.06 7.86
N SER A 147 10.17 -18.47 6.76
CA SER A 147 10.97 -19.71 6.70
C SER A 147 12.14 -19.71 7.70
N ASP A 148 12.52 -18.55 8.21
CA ASP A 148 13.52 -18.36 9.26
C ASP A 148 13.07 -18.89 10.64
N THR A 149 11.78 -19.17 10.83
CA THR A 149 11.23 -19.71 12.09
C THR A 149 11.34 -21.23 12.19
N ILE A 150 11.63 -21.92 11.08
CA ILE A 150 11.68 -23.40 11.02
C ILE A 150 13.09 -23.94 11.30
N ILE A 151 14.10 -23.08 11.36
CA ILE A 151 15.49 -23.45 11.67
C ILE A 151 15.89 -22.81 13.02
N GLY A 152 15.18 -23.20 14.09
CA GLY A 152 15.48 -22.85 15.48
C GLY A 152 15.53 -24.09 16.35
#